data_AF-D6RKP3-F1
#
_entry.id   AF-D6RKP3-F1
#
_cell.length_a   1.000
_cell.length_b   1.000
_cell.length_c   1.000
_cell.angle_alpha   90.00
_cell.angle_beta   90.00
_cell.angle_gamma   90.00
#
_symmetry.space_group_name_H-M   'P 1'
#
loop_
_entity.id
_entity.type
_entity.pdbx_description
1 polymer ?
#
loop_
_entity_poly.entity_id
_entity_poly.type
_entity_poly.pdbx_seq_one_letter_code
_entity_poly.pdbx_strand_id
1 'polypeptide(L)'
;MAILRQPPESPSRKSTVVKQPPLTLATPAMIAKHTPCTLHLSVLPPELACELFYTMLDLSKDWQRNKWWLFDRIVESPHKTHFFARRTNGLDGDESWQEAAQYWYNGRATSAPATFPEPMERACQIVEKVVNEELSKRKRYDLEWGEPGTPSVWRANVAASNCYEGSKESVGWHSDQLTYLGPYPTIASLSLGE
;
A
#
# COMPACT_ATOMS: atom_id res chain seq x y z
N MET A 1 -19.20 -52.04 -13.71
CA MET A 1 -18.93 -50.85 -14.54
C MET A 1 -17.88 -50.00 -13.85
N ALA A 2 -16.66 -49.97 -14.38
CA ALA A 2 -15.61 -49.07 -13.92
C ALA A 2 -14.85 -48.61 -15.16
N ILE A 3 -15.25 -47.45 -15.71
CA ILE A 3 -14.53 -46.82 -16.82
C ILE A 3 -14.33 -45.36 -16.43
N LEU A 4 -13.40 -45.14 -15.50
CA LEU A 4 -12.74 -43.84 -15.34
C LEU A 4 -11.40 -43.96 -16.06
N ARG A 5 -11.27 -43.26 -17.20
CA ARG A 5 -9.99 -43.14 -17.90
C ARG A 5 -8.99 -42.47 -16.96
N GLN A 6 -7.83 -43.09 -16.76
CA GLN A 6 -6.70 -42.43 -16.11
C GLN A 6 -6.26 -41.24 -16.99
N PRO A 7 -5.83 -40.12 -16.37
CA PRO A 7 -5.27 -39.00 -17.10
C PRO A 7 -4.00 -39.45 -17.83
N PRO A 8 -3.72 -38.91 -19.03
CA PRO A 8 -2.51 -39.24 -19.76
C PRO A 8 -1.27 -38.86 -18.95
N GLU A 9 -0.27 -39.74 -18.94
CA GLU A 9 1.02 -39.47 -18.32
C GLU A 9 1.62 -38.20 -18.94
N SER A 10 1.81 -37.18 -18.11
CA SER A 10 2.44 -35.94 -18.53
C SER A 10 3.91 -36.23 -18.88
N PRO A 11 4.44 -35.77 -20.03
CA PRO A 11 5.85 -35.97 -20.35
C PRO A 11 6.73 -35.32 -19.28
N SER A 12 7.53 -36.15 -18.61
CA SER A 12 8.34 -35.85 -17.42
C SER A 12 9.57 -34.97 -17.69
N ARG A 13 9.48 -33.99 -18.60
CA ARG A 13 10.51 -32.95 -18.69
C ARG A 13 10.17 -31.84 -17.70
N LYS A 14 10.71 -31.97 -16.49
CA LYS A 14 10.89 -30.83 -15.58
C LYS A 14 11.74 -29.81 -16.32
N SER A 15 11.09 -28.86 -17.01
CA SER A 15 11.71 -27.63 -17.45
C SER A 15 12.34 -27.00 -16.21
N THR A 16 13.66 -27.09 -16.09
CA THR A 16 14.41 -26.34 -15.10
C THR A 16 14.27 -24.88 -15.49
N VAL A 17 13.25 -24.23 -14.93
CA VAL A 17 13.06 -22.78 -15.05
C VAL A 17 14.38 -22.13 -14.64
N VAL A 18 15.01 -21.42 -15.57
CA VAL A 18 16.25 -20.69 -15.31
C VAL A 18 15.94 -19.62 -14.26
N LYS A 19 16.41 -19.84 -13.03
CA LYS A 19 16.27 -18.87 -11.96
C LYS A 19 17.36 -17.84 -12.12
N GLN A 20 17.00 -16.60 -12.44
CA GLN A 20 17.94 -15.49 -12.36
C GLN A 20 18.30 -15.22 -10.89
N PRO A 21 19.55 -14.80 -10.60
CA PRO A 21 19.90 -14.39 -9.25
C PRO A 21 19.07 -13.16 -8.82
N PRO A 22 18.79 -12.99 -7.52
CA PRO A 22 18.08 -11.82 -7.04
C PRO A 22 18.89 -10.55 -7.33
N LEU A 23 18.24 -9.53 -7.89
CA LEU A 23 18.83 -8.21 -8.06
C LEU A 23 18.72 -7.46 -6.73
N THR A 24 19.87 -7.11 -6.14
CA THR A 24 19.92 -6.32 -4.90
C THR A 24 20.04 -4.84 -5.24
N LEU A 25 19.07 -4.03 -4.81
CA LEU A 25 19.03 -2.58 -5.01
C LEU A 25 19.25 -1.86 -3.68
N ALA A 26 20.50 -1.64 -3.30
CA ALA A 26 20.86 -1.19 -1.95
C ALA A 26 20.85 0.34 -1.75
N THR A 27 20.73 1.13 -2.82
CA THR A 27 20.77 2.60 -2.75
C THR A 27 19.62 3.24 -3.51
N PRO A 28 19.20 4.47 -3.14
CA PRO A 28 18.21 5.22 -3.90
C PRO A 28 18.51 5.34 -5.39
N ALA A 29 19.78 5.57 -5.75
CA ALA A 29 20.21 5.67 -7.14
C ALA A 29 20.04 4.35 -7.92
N MET A 30 20.30 3.20 -7.27
CA MET A 30 20.06 1.89 -7.88
C MET A 30 18.57 1.62 -8.07
N ILE A 31 17.73 1.99 -7.09
CA ILE A 31 16.27 1.83 -7.19
C ILE A 31 15.75 2.66 -8.37
N ALA A 32 16.04 3.95 -8.40
CA ALA A 32 15.59 4.85 -9.47
C ALA A 32 16.08 4.43 -10.87
N LYS A 33 17.25 3.79 -10.97
CA LYS A 33 17.78 3.29 -12.24
C LYS A 33 17.06 2.03 -12.73
N HIS A 34 16.64 1.15 -11.81
CA HIS A 34 16.16 -0.19 -12.13
C HIS A 34 14.65 -0.38 -11.98
N THR A 35 13.94 0.58 -11.38
CA THR A 35 12.50 0.55 -11.14
C THR A 35 11.87 1.91 -11.43
N PRO A 36 10.54 1.99 -11.61
CA PRO A 36 9.82 3.27 -11.69
C PRO A 36 9.64 3.96 -10.33
N CYS A 37 10.31 3.48 -9.28
CA CYS A 37 10.18 3.97 -7.91
C CYS A 37 11.37 4.84 -7.52
N THR A 38 11.14 5.76 -6.59
CA THR A 38 12.20 6.50 -5.90
C THR A 38 12.23 6.10 -4.42
N LEU A 39 13.40 6.22 -3.79
CA LEU A 39 13.57 5.99 -2.35
C LEU A 39 14.08 7.27 -1.71
N HIS A 40 13.32 7.78 -0.74
CA HIS A 40 13.65 8.98 0.02
C HIS A 40 13.94 8.59 1.46
N LEU A 41 15.18 8.81 1.90
CA LEU A 41 15.62 8.50 3.26
C LEU A 41 15.34 9.69 4.18
N SER A 42 14.85 9.43 5.39
CA SER A 42 14.62 10.45 6.43
C SER A 42 13.71 11.60 5.95
N VAL A 43 12.59 11.26 5.33
CA VAL A 43 11.68 12.25 4.72
C VAL A 43 11.00 13.16 5.75
N LEU A 44 10.80 12.66 6.97
CA LEU A 44 10.17 13.39 8.07
C LEU A 44 11.22 13.99 9.01
N PRO A 45 10.95 15.15 9.62
CA PRO A 45 11.69 15.62 10.79
C PRO A 45 11.70 14.54 11.89
N PRO A 46 12.83 14.32 12.59
CA PRO A 46 12.95 13.27 13.60
C PRO A 46 11.87 13.34 14.69
N GLU A 47 11.51 14.55 15.11
CA GLU A 47 10.48 14.78 16.14
C GLU A 47 9.11 14.30 15.65
N LEU A 48 8.74 14.64 14.41
CA LEU A 48 7.48 14.20 13.81
C LEU A 48 7.47 12.70 13.55
N ALA A 49 8.60 12.12 13.10
CA ALA A 49 8.71 10.68 12.89
C ALA A 49 8.50 9.91 14.20
N CYS A 50 9.11 10.39 15.29
CA CYS A 50 8.98 9.82 16.63
C CYS A 50 7.54 9.93 17.16
N GLU A 51 6.96 11.13 17.06
CA GLU A 51 5.58 11.41 17.48
C GLU A 51 4.57 10.54 16.73
N LEU A 52 4.70 10.46 15.40
CA LEU A 52 3.85 9.62 14.57
C LEU A 52 4.05 8.14 14.90
N PHE A 53 5.30 7.68 15.07
CA PHE A 53 5.59 6.30 15.43
C PHE A 53 4.89 5.88 16.72
N TYR A 54 5.04 6.64 17.81
CA TYR A 54 4.40 6.31 19.09
C TYR A 54 2.88 6.43 19.05
N THR A 55 2.35 7.38 18.29
CA THR A 55 0.90 7.51 18.05
C THR A 55 0.36 6.27 17.34
N MET A 56 1.00 5.83 16.27
CA MET A 56 0.57 4.66 15.49
C MET A 56 0.76 3.37 16.29
N LEU A 57 1.82 3.28 17.11
CA LEU A 57 2.06 2.14 17.98
C LEU A 57 0.95 2.01 19.04
N ASP A 58 0.53 3.11 19.65
CA ASP A 58 -0.58 3.12 20.61
C ASP A 58 -1.90 2.69 19.95
N LEU A 59 -2.23 3.27 18.79
CA LEU A 59 -3.41 2.89 18.01
C LEU A 59 -3.37 1.42 17.56
N SER A 60 -2.18 0.88 17.28
CA SER A 60 -2.02 -0.50 16.79
C SER A 60 -2.40 -1.59 17.80
N LYS A 61 -2.59 -1.23 19.07
CA LYS A 61 -3.05 -2.15 20.11
C LYS A 61 -4.44 -2.72 19.80
N ASP A 62 -5.29 -1.93 19.16
CA ASP A 62 -6.67 -2.33 18.82
C ASP A 62 -6.80 -2.90 17.39
N TRP A 63 -5.71 -2.89 16.61
CA TRP A 63 -5.74 -3.37 15.23
C TRP A 63 -5.89 -4.88 15.17
N GLN A 64 -6.64 -5.33 14.17
CA GLN A 64 -6.94 -6.74 13.97
C GLN A 64 -6.08 -7.33 12.85
N ARG A 65 -5.86 -8.64 12.92
CA ARG A 65 -5.28 -9.38 11.80
C ARG A 65 -6.36 -9.66 10.77
N ASN A 66 -6.07 -9.30 9.52
CA ASN A 66 -7.00 -9.50 8.42
C ASN A 66 -7.14 -10.99 8.09
N LYS A 67 -8.38 -11.46 7.86
CA LYS A 67 -8.68 -12.82 7.37
C LYS A 67 -9.29 -12.77 5.99
N TRP A 68 -8.82 -13.61 5.06
CA TRP A 68 -9.37 -13.71 3.71
C TRP A 68 -9.33 -15.16 3.20
N TRP A 69 -9.99 -15.40 2.07
CA TRP A 69 -9.98 -16.71 1.42
C TRP A 69 -8.84 -16.78 0.40
N LEU A 70 -7.98 -17.78 0.53
CA LEU A 70 -6.92 -18.11 -0.40
C LEU A 70 -6.98 -19.61 -0.70
N PHE A 71 -7.24 -19.99 -1.96
CA PHE A 71 -7.44 -21.37 -2.40
C PHE A 71 -8.47 -22.15 -1.56
N ASP A 72 -9.67 -21.57 -1.39
CA ASP A 72 -10.76 -22.14 -0.59
C ASP A 72 -10.38 -22.46 0.86
N ARG A 73 -9.39 -21.74 1.40
CA ARG A 73 -9.02 -21.77 2.82
C ARG A 73 -9.06 -20.37 3.39
N ILE A 74 -9.60 -20.24 4.60
CA ILE A 74 -9.45 -19.01 5.37
C ILE A 74 -8.00 -18.95 5.85
N VAL A 75 -7.31 -17.89 5.46
CA VAL A 75 -5.97 -17.55 5.93
C VAL A 75 -6.02 -16.24 6.69
N GLU A 76 -5.09 -16.07 7.64
CA GLU A 76 -4.94 -14.86 8.45
C GLU A 76 -3.61 -14.19 8.12
N SER A 77 -3.61 -12.87 8.02
CA SER A 77 -2.39 -12.08 7.85
C SER A 77 -1.54 -12.24 9.11
N PRO A 78 -0.22 -12.48 8.99
CA PRO A 78 0.62 -12.50 10.16
C PRO A 78 0.80 -11.10 10.78
N HIS A 79 0.55 -10.02 10.04
CA HIS A 79 0.64 -8.63 10.52
C HIS A 79 -0.73 -8.01 10.81
N LYS A 80 -0.75 -6.95 11.62
CA LYS A 80 -1.96 -6.14 11.89
C LYS A 80 -2.12 -5.05 10.84
N THR A 81 -3.35 -4.77 10.44
CA THR A 81 -3.65 -3.70 9.46
C THR A 81 -4.79 -2.83 9.97
N HIS A 82 -4.72 -1.54 9.68
CA HIS A 82 -5.82 -0.60 9.86
C HIS A 82 -5.86 0.43 8.75
N PHE A 83 -7.06 0.91 8.41
CA PHE A 83 -7.25 1.92 7.39
C PHE A 83 -7.61 3.25 8.02
N PHE A 84 -6.89 4.28 7.60
CA PHE A 84 -7.23 5.65 7.92
C PHE A 84 -7.68 6.37 6.65
N ALA A 85 -8.59 7.32 6.79
CA ALA A 85 -8.94 8.27 5.73
C ALA A 85 -8.81 9.69 6.27
N ARG A 86 -8.49 10.63 5.37
CA ARG A 86 -8.52 12.05 5.75
C ARG A 86 -9.95 12.48 6.05
N ARG A 87 -10.09 13.50 6.90
CA ARG A 87 -11.41 14.04 7.27
C ARG A 87 -12.15 14.58 6.05
N THR A 88 -11.41 15.25 5.18
CA THR A 88 -11.87 15.76 3.88
C THR A 88 -11.07 15.07 2.77
N ASN A 89 -11.52 15.19 1.53
CA ASN A 89 -10.80 14.69 0.35
C ASN A 89 -9.52 15.47 0.03
N GLY A 90 -9.21 16.53 0.80
CA GLY A 90 -8.09 17.43 0.54
C GLY A 90 -8.33 18.42 -0.61
N LEU A 91 -9.53 18.43 -1.20
CA LEU A 91 -9.96 19.27 -2.31
C LEU A 91 -11.02 20.29 -1.87
N ASP A 92 -11.92 19.89 -0.99
CA ASP A 92 -12.97 20.72 -0.42
C ASP A 92 -13.06 20.51 1.11
N GLY A 93 -13.94 21.29 1.75
CA GLY A 93 -14.27 21.14 3.16
C GLY A 93 -15.36 20.11 3.42
N ASP A 94 -15.71 19.26 2.45
CA ASP A 94 -16.79 18.29 2.60
C ASP A 94 -16.28 17.06 3.40
N GLU A 95 -16.93 16.82 4.53
CA GLU A 95 -16.63 15.70 5.42
C GLU A 95 -17.39 14.41 5.02
N SER A 96 -18.29 14.48 4.02
CA SER A 96 -19.00 13.31 3.47
C SER A 96 -18.06 12.27 2.86
N TRP A 97 -16.81 12.65 2.60
CA TRP A 97 -15.83 11.77 1.99
C TRP A 97 -15.52 10.52 2.84
N GLN A 98 -15.70 10.57 4.15
CA GLN A 98 -15.53 9.37 5.00
C GLN A 98 -16.49 8.24 4.64
N GLU A 99 -17.69 8.56 4.16
CA GLU A 99 -18.68 7.56 3.74
C GLU A 99 -18.31 6.92 2.41
N ALA A 100 -17.79 7.70 1.45
CA ALA A 100 -17.37 7.13 0.16
C ALA A 100 -15.96 6.50 0.21
N ALA A 101 -15.18 6.77 1.26
CA ALA A 101 -14.01 5.98 1.64
C ALA A 101 -14.36 4.65 2.35
N GLN A 102 -15.65 4.28 2.46
CA GLN A 102 -16.05 2.90 2.80
C GLN A 102 -15.66 1.95 1.67
N TYR A 103 -14.39 1.57 1.64
CA TYR A 103 -13.88 0.61 0.68
C TYR A 103 -14.28 -0.82 1.05
N TRP A 104 -14.61 -1.57 0.01
CA TRP A 104 -14.83 -3.01 0.07
C TRP A 104 -13.46 -3.72 0.07
N TYR A 105 -12.76 -3.75 1.20
CA TYR A 105 -11.51 -4.52 1.28
C TYR A 105 -11.83 -6.03 1.32
N ASN A 106 -11.27 -6.81 0.39
CA ASN A 106 -11.51 -8.26 0.25
C ASN A 106 -13.00 -8.65 0.15
N GLY A 107 -13.83 -7.81 -0.49
CA GLY A 107 -15.23 -8.14 -0.76
C GLY A 107 -16.17 -8.06 0.45
N ARG A 108 -15.78 -7.33 1.51
CA ARG A 108 -16.66 -7.02 2.65
C ARG A 108 -16.81 -5.51 2.84
N ALA A 109 -18.04 -5.06 3.10
CA ALA A 109 -18.28 -3.73 3.63
C ALA A 109 -17.61 -3.62 5.01
N THR A 110 -16.66 -2.69 5.15
CA THR A 110 -16.03 -2.39 6.43
C THR A 110 -16.64 -1.12 7.02
N SER A 111 -16.50 -0.94 8.33
CA SER A 111 -16.88 0.32 9.00
C SER A 111 -16.11 1.49 8.38
N ALA A 112 -16.66 2.71 8.49
CA ALA A 112 -15.95 3.91 8.05
C ALA A 112 -14.51 3.93 8.62
N PRO A 113 -13.49 4.21 7.79
CA PRO A 113 -12.10 4.23 8.24
C PRO A 113 -11.90 5.33 9.30
N ALA A 114 -10.97 5.09 10.23
CA ALA A 114 -10.64 6.10 11.23
C ALA A 114 -10.06 7.36 10.56
N THR A 115 -10.32 8.53 11.13
CA THR A 115 -9.71 9.76 10.62
C THR A 115 -8.21 9.76 10.89
N PHE A 116 -7.42 10.34 9.98
CA PHE A 116 -5.98 10.57 10.19
C PHE A 116 -5.73 11.24 11.56
N PRO A 117 -4.88 10.67 12.42
CA PRO A 117 -4.41 11.39 13.59
C PRO A 117 -3.54 12.58 13.17
N GLU A 118 -3.44 13.57 14.03
CA GLU A 118 -2.81 14.87 13.71
C GLU A 118 -1.33 14.73 13.25
N PRO A 119 -0.47 13.88 13.86
CA PRO A 119 0.88 13.66 13.36
C PRO A 119 0.90 13.00 11.96
N MET A 120 -0.11 12.20 11.64
CA MET A 120 -0.22 11.53 10.34
C MET A 120 -0.62 12.52 9.25
N GLU A 121 -1.50 13.48 9.56
CA GLU A 121 -1.85 14.58 8.64
C GLU A 121 -0.64 15.47 8.35
N ARG A 122 0.14 15.84 9.38
CA ARG A 122 1.41 16.58 9.20
C ARG A 122 2.41 15.81 8.34
N ALA A 123 2.59 14.52 8.59
CA ALA A 123 3.46 13.68 7.78
C ALA A 123 2.96 13.55 6.33
N CYS A 124 1.64 13.41 6.14
CA CYS A 124 1.00 13.34 4.83
C CYS A 124 1.33 14.58 3.97
N GLN A 125 1.27 15.79 4.54
CA GLN A 125 1.62 17.02 3.83
C GLN A 125 3.07 17.04 3.32
N ILE A 126 4.01 16.52 4.12
CA ILE A 126 5.42 16.40 3.72
C ILE A 126 5.56 15.37 2.60
N VAL A 127 4.90 14.22 2.73
CA VAL A 127 4.90 13.16 1.72
C VAL A 127 4.29 13.65 0.40
N GLU A 128 3.15 14.35 0.43
CA GLU A 128 2.52 14.95 -0.75
C GLU A 128 3.49 15.89 -1.47
N LYS A 129 4.21 16.74 -0.73
CA LYS A 129 5.22 17.63 -1.33
C LYS A 129 6.30 16.84 -2.06
N VAL A 130 6.87 15.82 -1.43
CA VAL A 130 7.94 15.01 -2.01
C VAL A 130 7.44 14.22 -3.23
N VAL A 131 6.25 13.63 -3.15
CA VAL A 131 5.64 12.91 -4.28
C VAL A 131 5.44 13.86 -5.46
N ASN A 132 4.86 15.04 -5.23
CA ASN A 132 4.64 16.03 -6.28
C ASN A 132 5.95 16.54 -6.90
N GLU A 133 6.99 16.73 -6.10
CA GLU A 133 8.33 17.06 -6.60
C GLU A 133 8.88 15.95 -7.51
N GLU A 134 8.74 14.67 -7.16
CA GLU A 134 9.17 13.57 -8.03
C GLU A 134 8.31 13.43 -9.29
N LEU A 135 6.99 13.58 -9.16
CA LEU A 135 6.07 13.54 -10.30
C LEU A 135 6.39 14.64 -11.32
N SER A 136 6.83 15.80 -10.87
CA SER A 136 7.21 16.93 -11.74
C SER A 136 8.42 16.65 -12.65
N LYS A 137 9.26 15.66 -12.29
CA LYS A 137 10.48 15.32 -13.03
C LYS A 137 10.22 14.41 -14.23
N ARG A 138 9.00 13.89 -14.38
CA ARG A 138 8.64 12.97 -15.45
C ARG A 138 7.35 13.37 -16.15
N LYS A 139 7.14 12.83 -17.34
CA LYS A 139 5.83 12.90 -17.98
C LYS A 139 4.87 11.97 -17.23
N ARG A 140 3.70 12.50 -16.84
CA ARG A 140 2.61 11.71 -16.26
C ARG A 140 1.94 10.84 -17.31
N TYR A 141 1.41 9.69 -16.90
CA TYR A 141 0.57 8.87 -17.78
C TYR A 141 -0.82 9.51 -17.92
N ASP A 142 -1.49 9.30 -19.06
CA ASP A 142 -2.76 9.97 -19.37
C ASP A 142 -3.89 9.64 -18.38
N LEU A 143 -3.84 8.46 -17.76
CA LEU A 143 -4.83 8.00 -16.78
C LEU A 143 -4.31 8.07 -15.34
N GLU A 144 -3.17 8.71 -15.10
CA GLU A 144 -2.63 8.89 -13.77
C GLU A 144 -3.49 9.88 -12.97
N TRP A 145 -3.90 9.51 -11.75
CA TRP A 145 -4.78 10.37 -10.95
C TRP A 145 -4.14 11.72 -10.62
N GLY A 146 -4.88 12.80 -10.77
CA GLY A 146 -4.51 14.13 -10.31
C GLY A 146 -5.72 14.88 -9.78
N GLU A 147 -5.46 15.90 -8.96
CA GLU A 147 -6.47 16.78 -8.42
C GLU A 147 -7.32 17.42 -9.55
N PRO A 148 -8.67 17.38 -9.46
CA PRO A 148 -9.54 18.09 -10.38
C PRO A 148 -9.16 19.59 -10.47
N GLY A 149 -8.99 20.10 -11.69
CA GLY A 149 -8.56 21.49 -11.92
C GLY A 149 -7.05 21.72 -11.80
N THR A 150 -6.30 20.85 -11.10
CA THR A 150 -4.83 20.84 -11.13
C THR A 150 -4.28 19.42 -11.35
N PRO A 151 -4.46 18.84 -12.56
CA PRO A 151 -4.17 17.42 -12.81
C PRO A 151 -2.70 17.00 -12.65
N SER A 152 -1.78 17.93 -12.39
CA SER A 152 -0.39 17.64 -12.04
C SER A 152 -0.18 17.35 -10.55
N VAL A 153 -1.14 17.70 -9.69
CA VAL A 153 -1.05 17.57 -8.24
C VAL A 153 -1.62 16.22 -7.80
N TRP A 154 -0.83 15.47 -7.07
CA TRP A 154 -1.21 14.26 -6.37
C TRP A 154 -1.50 14.57 -4.89
N ARG A 155 -2.51 13.90 -4.33
CA ARG A 155 -2.92 14.00 -2.92
C ARG A 155 -3.23 12.62 -2.38
N ALA A 156 -2.82 12.38 -1.14
CA ALA A 156 -3.23 11.19 -0.43
C ALA A 156 -4.58 11.46 0.26
N ASN A 157 -5.46 10.46 0.23
CA ASN A 157 -6.78 10.51 0.87
C ASN A 157 -7.01 9.34 1.84
N VAL A 158 -6.31 8.23 1.64
CA VAL A 158 -6.38 7.00 2.42
C VAL A 158 -4.98 6.52 2.74
N ALA A 159 -4.83 5.88 3.89
CA ALA A 159 -3.61 5.20 4.26
C ALA A 159 -3.92 3.82 4.86
N ALA A 160 -3.43 2.79 4.18
CA ALA A 160 -3.35 1.45 4.74
C ALA A 160 -2.12 1.37 5.65
N SER A 161 -2.34 1.27 6.96
CA SER A 161 -1.28 1.18 7.96
C SER A 161 -1.07 -0.26 8.37
N ASN A 162 0.17 -0.73 8.30
CA ASN A 162 0.55 -2.09 8.69
C ASN A 162 1.51 -2.05 9.87
N CYS A 163 1.25 -2.87 10.89
CA CYS A 163 2.13 -3.04 12.04
C CYS A 163 2.72 -4.45 12.02
N TYR A 164 4.05 -4.49 12.01
CA TYR A 164 4.86 -5.71 12.04
C TYR A 164 5.58 -5.78 13.38
N GLU A 165 5.15 -6.65 14.29
CA GLU A 165 5.70 -6.74 15.66
C GLU A 165 6.99 -7.58 15.75
N GLY A 166 7.35 -8.29 14.67
CA GLY A 166 8.60 -9.04 14.63
C GLY A 166 8.91 -9.64 13.27
N SER A 167 10.12 -10.21 13.16
CA SER A 167 10.70 -10.69 11.89
C SER A 167 9.98 -11.87 11.24
N LYS A 168 8.97 -12.44 11.91
CA LYS A 168 8.12 -13.52 11.38
C LYS A 168 6.85 -12.98 10.71
N GLU A 169 6.56 -11.70 10.89
CA GLU A 169 5.42 -11.05 10.25
C GLU A 169 5.82 -10.52 8.88
N SER A 170 5.00 -10.78 7.88
CA SER A 170 5.30 -10.43 6.49
C SER A 170 4.02 -10.23 5.70
N VAL A 171 4.16 -9.73 4.48
CA VAL A 171 3.11 -9.77 3.46
C VAL A 171 3.61 -10.63 2.30
N GLY A 172 2.75 -11.52 1.79
CA GLY A 172 3.11 -12.36 0.64
C GLY A 172 3.32 -11.52 -0.63
N TRP A 173 3.91 -12.12 -1.67
CA TRP A 173 4.04 -11.47 -2.97
C TRP A 173 2.67 -11.07 -3.52
N HIS A 174 2.48 -9.78 -3.81
CA HIS A 174 1.24 -9.22 -4.32
C HIS A 174 1.50 -7.95 -5.14
N SER A 175 0.47 -7.51 -5.84
CA SER A 175 0.33 -6.13 -6.32
C SER A 175 -0.89 -5.53 -5.64
N ASP A 176 -0.85 -4.24 -5.36
CA ASP A 176 -1.99 -3.52 -4.83
C ASP A 176 -3.19 -3.66 -5.78
N GLN A 177 -4.36 -3.93 -5.23
CA GLN A 177 -5.54 -4.21 -6.03
C GLN A 177 -6.04 -2.94 -6.72
N LEU A 178 -5.80 -2.87 -8.04
CA LEU A 178 -6.11 -1.72 -8.88
C LEU A 178 -7.60 -1.34 -8.93
N THR A 179 -8.50 -2.29 -8.65
CA THR A 179 -9.96 -2.09 -8.74
C THR A 179 -10.43 -0.86 -7.96
N TYR A 180 -9.78 -0.54 -6.85
CA TYR A 180 -10.13 0.60 -5.99
C TYR A 180 -9.19 1.80 -6.14
N LEU A 181 -7.97 1.58 -6.64
CA LEU A 181 -6.96 2.63 -6.79
C LEU A 181 -7.04 3.35 -8.14
N GLY A 182 -7.67 2.71 -9.14
CA GLY A 182 -7.71 3.20 -10.50
C GLY A 182 -6.45 2.87 -11.30
N PRO A 183 -6.40 3.29 -12.57
CA PRO A 183 -5.25 3.07 -13.45
C PRO A 183 -4.05 3.95 -13.05
N TYR A 184 -2.83 3.42 -13.26
CA TYR A 184 -1.56 4.09 -12.95
C TYR A 184 -1.52 4.78 -11.57
N PRO A 185 -1.87 4.07 -10.47
CA PRO A 185 -1.90 4.70 -9.16
C PRO A 185 -0.50 5.10 -8.74
N THR A 186 -0.39 6.30 -8.16
CA THR A 186 0.82 6.71 -7.43
C THR A 186 0.61 6.40 -5.96
N ILE A 187 1.50 5.58 -5.39
CA ILE A 187 1.45 5.15 -3.99
C ILE A 187 2.71 5.64 -3.30
N ALA A 188 2.54 6.26 -2.14
CA ALA A 188 3.64 6.59 -1.24
C ALA A 188 3.65 5.60 -0.06
N SER A 189 4.83 5.07 0.26
CA SER A 189 5.04 4.24 1.44
C SER A 189 5.96 4.96 2.41
N LEU A 190 5.52 5.09 3.65
CA LEU A 190 6.30 5.64 4.76
C LEU A 190 6.52 4.53 5.79
N SER A 191 7.78 4.33 6.18
CA SER A 191 8.16 3.36 7.21
C SER A 191 8.64 4.08 8.46
N LEU A 192 8.25 3.57 9.62
CA LEU A 192 8.56 4.11 10.94
C LEU A 192 8.99 2.96 11.85
N GLY A 193 9.91 3.22 12.77
CA GLY A 193 10.46 2.20 13.67
C GLY A 193 11.77 1.61 13.16
N GLU A 194 12.08 0.41 13.65
CA GLU A 194 13.29 -0.37 13.31
C GLU A 194 13.08 -1.32 12.13
#